data_AF-A0AAW4W075-F1
#
_entry.id   AF-A0AAW4W075-F1
#
_cell.length_a   1.000
_cell.length_b   1.000
_cell.length_c   1.000
_cell.angle_alpha   90.00
_cell.angle_beta   90.00
_cell.angle_gamma   90.00
#
_symmetry.space_group_name_H-M   'P 1'
#
loop_
_entity.id
_entity.type
_entity.pdbx_description
1 polymer ?
#
loop_
_entity_poly.entity_id
_entity_poly.type
_entity_poly.pdbx_seq_one_letter_code
_entity_poly.pdbx_strand_id
1 'polypeptide(L)'
;MRIKHMFKKTVRDIRDEEQENIPEVPDNLMRKCNACKAAVFVDEVKQNQYICPHCGNYFHVPAYRRIKLIADRKSFVEWDAHMEEQNPLQYRGYEEKLQGLREKTGLDEAVVTGKCTIKGTPVALGVCDCRFMMSSMGEVVGEKITRAFERATEEKLPVILYICSGGARMQEGLVSLMQMAKTSMAIRKHSDAGLLYVPVLTDPTTGGVTASFAMLGDIILAEPKALIGFAGPRVIEQTIGQKLPKGFQRAEFLLEHGFVDKIVKREEQRIVLADILRLHQDKVLNNVQSDNKDIKNGFKSDNQESMKTVEEDNRIWPDFVPSGDFTPWEHVQLARAKTRPTGKDYIEALFDDFMEFHGDRHCGDDPAVIGGVAFFHGQPVTVLVQEKGEGTKENITRNFGMVSPEGYWKSLRLMQQAEKFHRPVICLVDTPGAFCGLEAEERGQGEAIAKNLYTLAGLTVPVLSVVIGEGGSGGALALAVADEVWMLEHSVYSILSPEGFASILWKDSKKAKEAAAVMKLTAADLYQMGMIEHVIPEAEPVSRENINDIAGYLENGIADFLEKYGEEEPEKLLEHRYERFRKM
;
A
#
# COMPACT_ATOMS: atom_id res chain seq x y z
N MET A 1 -53.92 -56.13 26.26
CA MET A 1 -55.25 -55.51 26.06
C MET A 1 -55.05 -54.32 25.13
N ARG A 2 -55.68 -54.12 23.96
CA ARG A 2 -56.74 -54.76 23.16
C ARG A 2 -56.31 -54.57 21.68
N ILE A 3 -56.35 -55.64 20.90
CA ILE A 3 -56.15 -55.67 19.44
C ILE A 3 -57.44 -55.19 18.76
N LYS A 4 -57.37 -54.53 17.58
CA LYS A 4 -58.34 -54.71 16.48
C LYS A 4 -57.93 -54.06 15.13
N HIS A 5 -57.50 -54.95 14.23
CA HIS A 5 -57.84 -55.09 12.79
C HIS A 5 -57.65 -53.98 11.74
N MET A 6 -56.80 -54.34 10.77
CA MET A 6 -56.90 -54.14 9.31
C MET A 6 -58.34 -54.26 8.76
N PHE A 7 -58.73 -53.42 7.79
CA PHE A 7 -59.13 -53.78 6.41
C PHE A 7 -59.61 -52.55 5.60
N LYS A 8 -59.10 -52.42 4.37
CA LYS A 8 -59.50 -51.46 3.31
C LYS A 8 -60.94 -51.68 2.83
N LYS A 9 -61.67 -50.60 2.45
CA LYS A 9 -62.25 -50.39 1.08
C LYS A 9 -63.14 -49.13 0.94
N THR A 10 -62.77 -48.25 -0.03
CA THR A 10 -63.59 -47.55 -1.09
C THR A 10 -64.83 -46.71 -0.70
N VAL A 11 -65.19 -45.52 -1.23
CA VAL A 11 -64.97 -44.73 -2.48
C VAL A 11 -65.36 -43.24 -2.21
N ARG A 12 -64.66 -42.28 -2.87
CA ARG A 12 -65.01 -40.92 -3.41
C ARG A 12 -66.45 -40.34 -3.18
N ASP A 13 -66.73 -39.04 -3.08
CA ASP A 13 -66.01 -37.75 -3.21
C ASP A 13 -67.01 -36.59 -2.92
N ILE A 14 -66.49 -35.35 -2.87
CA ILE A 14 -67.12 -34.02 -3.11
C ILE A 14 -67.62 -33.22 -1.88
N ARG A 15 -66.78 -32.32 -1.32
CA ARG A 15 -66.84 -30.83 -1.43
C ARG A 15 -65.93 -30.13 -0.40
N ASP A 16 -64.96 -29.39 -0.94
CA ASP A 16 -64.30 -28.16 -0.48
C ASP A 16 -63.91 -28.00 1.01
N GLU A 17 -62.63 -28.23 1.35
CA GLU A 17 -61.94 -27.45 2.40
C GLU A 17 -60.46 -27.23 2.02
N GLU A 18 -60.00 -26.01 2.30
CA GLU A 18 -58.79 -25.35 1.82
C GLU A 18 -57.49 -26.12 2.11
N GLN A 19 -56.71 -26.36 1.07
CA GLN A 19 -55.32 -26.77 1.22
C GLN A 19 -54.53 -25.53 1.65
N GLU A 20 -54.31 -25.38 2.96
CA GLU A 20 -53.25 -24.51 3.47
C GLU A 20 -51.93 -25.00 2.87
N ASN A 21 -51.49 -24.28 1.85
CA ASN A 21 -50.16 -24.35 1.29
C ASN A 21 -49.22 -23.84 2.38
N ILE A 22 -48.77 -24.71 3.28
CA ILE A 22 -47.66 -24.40 4.17
C ILE A 22 -46.41 -24.48 3.29
N PRO A 23 -45.76 -23.36 2.93
CA PRO A 23 -44.53 -23.43 2.17
C PRO A 23 -43.46 -24.11 3.04
N GLU A 24 -43.08 -25.34 2.69
CA GLU A 24 -41.89 -26.00 3.24
C GLU A 24 -40.66 -25.18 2.81
N VAL A 25 -40.13 -24.42 3.75
CA VAL A 25 -38.89 -23.65 3.58
C VAL A 25 -37.74 -24.67 3.48
N PRO A 26 -36.96 -24.71 2.39
CA PRO A 26 -35.84 -25.63 2.27
C PRO A 26 -34.80 -25.39 3.37
N ASP A 27 -34.23 -26.45 3.94
CA ASP A 27 -33.27 -26.47 5.08
C ASP A 27 -31.97 -25.64 4.89
N ASN A 28 -31.79 -24.98 3.75
CA ASN A 28 -30.60 -24.19 3.41
C ASN A 28 -30.91 -22.74 3.02
N LEU A 29 -32.13 -22.23 3.28
CA LEU A 29 -32.52 -20.88 2.89
C LEU A 29 -31.88 -19.78 3.77
N MET A 30 -31.61 -20.10 5.05
CA MET A 30 -31.11 -19.14 6.04
C MET A 30 -29.85 -19.63 6.76
N ARG A 31 -28.94 -18.70 7.06
CA ARG A 31 -27.73 -18.92 7.86
C ARG A 31 -27.70 -17.95 9.04
N LYS A 32 -27.10 -18.35 10.16
CA LYS A 32 -26.86 -17.46 11.31
C LYS A 32 -25.56 -16.68 11.17
N CYS A 33 -25.59 -15.38 11.40
CA CYS A 33 -24.39 -14.54 11.47
C CYS A 33 -23.52 -14.91 12.69
N ASN A 34 -22.22 -15.11 12.50
CA ASN A 34 -21.30 -15.41 13.60
C ASN A 34 -21.06 -14.21 14.53
N ALA A 35 -21.22 -12.98 14.03
CA ALA A 35 -21.11 -11.75 14.82
C ALA A 35 -22.44 -11.37 15.51
N CYS A 36 -23.45 -10.90 14.77
CA CYS A 36 -24.69 -10.38 15.35
C CYS A 36 -25.75 -11.44 15.69
N LYS A 37 -25.52 -12.71 15.33
CA LYS A 37 -26.43 -13.83 15.59
C LYS A 37 -27.79 -13.76 14.88
N ALA A 38 -28.06 -12.74 14.07
CA ALA A 38 -29.25 -12.66 13.22
C ALA A 38 -29.27 -13.79 12.18
N ALA A 39 -30.46 -14.26 11.84
CA ALA A 39 -30.69 -15.14 10.69
C ALA A 39 -30.69 -14.30 9.41
N VAL A 40 -29.89 -14.69 8.43
CA VAL A 40 -29.73 -14.01 7.14
C VAL A 40 -30.02 -14.98 6.01
N PHE A 41 -30.67 -14.52 4.94
CA PHE A 41 -30.92 -15.36 3.78
C PHE A 41 -29.63 -15.63 3.02
N VAL A 42 -29.41 -16.89 2.63
CA VAL A 42 -28.17 -17.32 1.98
C VAL A 42 -27.96 -16.61 0.64
N ASP A 43 -29.04 -16.36 -0.12
CA ASP A 43 -28.94 -15.67 -1.41
C ASP A 43 -28.70 -14.17 -1.28
N GLU A 44 -29.27 -13.53 -0.26
CA GLU A 44 -28.95 -12.14 0.10
C GLU A 44 -27.47 -12.00 0.45
N VAL A 45 -26.93 -12.93 1.25
CA VAL A 45 -25.50 -12.96 1.59
C VAL A 45 -24.64 -13.11 0.33
N LYS A 46 -25.03 -13.97 -0.64
CA LYS A 46 -24.28 -14.11 -1.90
C LYS A 46 -24.33 -12.85 -2.77
N GLN A 47 -25.49 -12.20 -2.86
CA GLN A 47 -25.68 -10.97 -3.62
C GLN A 47 -24.88 -9.82 -2.99
N ASN A 48 -24.85 -9.76 -1.66
CA ASN A 48 -24.08 -8.81 -0.88
C ASN A 48 -22.61 -9.24 -0.66
N GLN A 49 -22.02 -9.97 -1.61
CA GLN A 49 -20.61 -10.37 -1.60
C GLN A 49 -20.13 -11.01 -0.28
N TYR A 50 -20.98 -11.83 0.32
CA TYR A 50 -20.74 -12.52 1.59
C TYR A 50 -20.54 -11.56 2.78
N ILE A 51 -21.15 -10.38 2.74
CA ILE A 51 -21.22 -9.42 3.84
C ILE A 51 -22.60 -9.54 4.50
N CYS A 52 -22.63 -9.58 5.83
CA CYS A 52 -23.87 -9.63 6.58
C CYS A 52 -24.68 -8.33 6.38
N PRO A 53 -25.92 -8.40 5.88
CA PRO A 53 -26.75 -7.22 5.62
C PRO A 53 -27.14 -6.46 6.90
N HIS A 54 -27.14 -7.14 8.06
CA HIS A 54 -27.53 -6.50 9.33
C HIS A 54 -26.38 -5.81 10.07
N CYS A 55 -25.16 -6.36 10.03
CA CYS A 55 -24.06 -5.86 10.87
C CYS A 55 -22.74 -5.63 10.13
N GLY A 56 -22.71 -5.83 8.81
CA GLY A 56 -21.52 -5.66 7.98
C GLY A 56 -20.40 -6.66 8.28
N ASN A 57 -20.68 -7.77 8.98
CA ASN A 57 -19.68 -8.81 9.24
C ASN A 57 -19.35 -9.61 7.97
N TYR A 58 -18.07 -9.93 7.81
CA TYR A 58 -17.57 -10.66 6.65
C TYR A 58 -17.68 -12.17 6.89
N PHE A 59 -18.39 -12.87 6.00
CA PHE A 59 -18.44 -14.34 5.99
C PHE A 59 -17.31 -14.91 5.15
N HIS A 60 -16.84 -16.12 5.47
CA HIS A 60 -15.93 -16.85 4.58
C HIS A 60 -16.57 -17.06 3.20
N VAL A 61 -15.76 -16.85 2.16
CA VAL A 61 -16.16 -16.99 0.76
C VAL A 61 -15.58 -18.28 0.20
N PRO A 62 -16.41 -19.19 -0.36
CA PRO A 62 -15.92 -20.36 -1.08
C PRO A 62 -14.92 -20.00 -2.18
N ALA A 63 -13.85 -20.78 -2.39
CA ALA A 63 -12.78 -20.47 -3.34
C ALA A 63 -13.30 -20.09 -4.75
N TYR A 64 -14.07 -20.96 -5.39
CA TYR A 64 -14.65 -20.69 -6.72
C TYR A 64 -15.60 -19.48 -6.74
N ARG A 65 -16.22 -19.14 -5.61
CA ARG A 65 -17.06 -17.93 -5.49
C ARG A 65 -16.20 -16.68 -5.41
N ARG A 66 -15.09 -16.71 -4.66
CA ARG A 66 -14.10 -15.63 -4.64
C ARG A 66 -13.50 -15.41 -6.03
N ILE A 67 -13.10 -16.48 -6.71
CA ILE A 67 -12.60 -16.42 -8.09
C ILE A 67 -13.63 -15.73 -8.99
N LYS A 68 -14.92 -16.09 -8.89
CA LYS A 68 -15.99 -15.44 -9.66
C LYS A 68 -16.17 -13.93 -9.35
N LEU A 69 -15.91 -13.48 -8.13
CA LEU A 69 -15.99 -12.06 -7.77
C LEU A 69 -14.85 -11.24 -8.40
N ILE A 70 -13.66 -11.84 -8.50
CA ILE A 70 -12.42 -11.13 -8.85
C ILE A 70 -12.00 -11.30 -10.30
N ALA A 71 -12.09 -12.51 -10.86
CA ALA A 71 -11.69 -12.79 -12.23
C ALA A 71 -12.70 -12.24 -13.25
N ASP A 72 -12.25 -11.95 -14.46
CA ASP A 72 -13.13 -11.67 -15.60
C ASP A 72 -13.97 -12.91 -15.94
N ARG A 73 -15.12 -12.67 -16.57
CA ARG A 73 -16.08 -13.73 -16.87
C ARG A 73 -15.43 -14.74 -17.83
N LYS A 74 -15.41 -16.01 -17.42
CA LYS A 74 -14.86 -17.16 -18.18
C LYS A 74 -13.34 -17.09 -18.44
N SER A 75 -12.57 -16.32 -17.66
CA SER A 75 -11.11 -16.23 -17.85
C SER A 75 -10.30 -17.21 -16.99
N PHE A 76 -10.87 -17.78 -15.92
CA PHE A 76 -10.11 -18.59 -14.98
C PHE A 76 -9.84 -20.00 -15.53
N VAL A 77 -8.57 -20.38 -15.53
CA VAL A 77 -8.06 -21.71 -15.88
C VAL A 77 -7.30 -22.24 -14.67
N GLU A 78 -7.83 -23.28 -14.05
CA GLU A 78 -7.24 -23.90 -12.87
C GLU A 78 -5.94 -24.63 -13.20
N TRP A 79 -4.98 -24.58 -12.27
CA TRP A 79 -3.71 -25.28 -12.32
C TRP A 79 -3.65 -26.34 -11.22
N ASP A 80 -2.98 -27.46 -11.52
CA ASP A 80 -2.74 -28.55 -10.57
C ASP A 80 -4.02 -28.93 -9.78
N ALA A 81 -5.16 -29.00 -10.48
CA ALA A 81 -6.47 -29.17 -9.87
C ALA A 81 -6.54 -30.42 -8.99
N HIS A 82 -5.88 -31.49 -9.44
CA HIS A 82 -5.72 -32.74 -8.70
C HIS A 82 -4.25 -32.96 -8.37
N MET A 83 -3.95 -33.18 -7.10
CA MET A 83 -2.64 -33.64 -6.65
C MET A 83 -2.82 -34.79 -5.65
N GLU A 84 -1.95 -35.78 -5.75
CA GLU A 84 -1.99 -36.92 -4.84
C GLU A 84 -1.59 -36.47 -3.43
N GLU A 85 -2.46 -36.75 -2.46
CA GLU A 85 -2.19 -36.49 -1.05
C GLU A 85 -1.52 -37.69 -0.41
N GLN A 86 -0.59 -37.40 0.48
CA GLN A 86 0.09 -38.40 1.28
C GLN A 86 -0.33 -38.29 2.75
N ASN A 87 -0.24 -39.41 3.46
CA ASN A 87 -0.37 -39.45 4.92
C ASN A 87 1.02 -39.72 5.53
N PRO A 88 1.94 -38.73 5.51
CA PRO A 88 3.35 -38.95 5.80
C PRO A 88 3.61 -39.42 7.23
N LEU A 89 2.70 -39.11 8.17
CA LEU A 89 2.80 -39.54 9.57
C LEU A 89 1.90 -40.72 9.92
N GLN A 90 1.21 -41.31 8.94
CA GLN A 90 0.22 -42.38 9.15
C GLN A 90 -0.82 -41.97 10.22
N TYR A 91 -1.24 -40.71 10.21
CA TYR A 91 -2.18 -40.17 11.18
C TYR A 91 -3.54 -40.85 11.00
N ARG A 92 -4.05 -41.47 12.07
CA ARG A 92 -5.29 -42.23 12.03
C ARG A 92 -6.48 -41.34 11.67
N GLY A 93 -7.30 -41.79 10.72
CA GLY A 93 -8.52 -41.07 10.32
C GLY A 93 -8.27 -39.90 9.37
N TYR A 94 -7.02 -39.68 8.92
CA TYR A 94 -6.66 -38.51 8.13
C TYR A 94 -7.24 -38.59 6.71
N GLU A 95 -7.06 -39.72 6.04
CA GLU A 95 -7.55 -39.97 4.68
C GLU A 95 -9.08 -39.91 4.61
N GLU A 96 -9.79 -40.52 5.56
CA GLU A 96 -11.25 -40.46 5.61
C GLU A 96 -11.75 -39.03 5.86
N LYS A 97 -11.02 -38.26 6.67
CA LYS A 97 -11.35 -36.85 6.92
C LYS A 97 -11.15 -35.99 5.67
N LEU A 98 -10.07 -36.19 4.93
CA LEU A 98 -9.80 -35.50 3.67
C LEU A 98 -10.90 -35.84 2.66
N GLN A 99 -11.22 -37.12 2.49
CA GLN A 99 -12.28 -37.58 1.59
C GLN A 99 -13.64 -36.96 1.93
N GLY A 100 -14.04 -36.97 3.21
CA GLY A 100 -15.29 -36.36 3.65
C GLY A 100 -15.32 -34.84 3.43
N LEU A 101 -14.18 -34.15 3.49
CA LEU A 101 -14.09 -32.72 3.17
C LEU A 101 -14.18 -32.46 1.67
N ARG A 102 -13.59 -33.31 0.82
CA ARG A 102 -13.74 -33.22 -0.64
C ARG A 102 -15.20 -33.33 -1.05
N GLU A 103 -15.89 -34.35 -0.56
CA GLU A 103 -17.32 -34.57 -0.83
C GLU A 103 -18.18 -33.39 -0.36
N LYS A 104 -17.88 -32.83 0.81
CA LYS A 104 -18.63 -31.72 1.37
C LYS A 104 -18.38 -30.37 0.69
N THR A 105 -17.16 -30.13 0.22
CA THR A 105 -16.74 -28.80 -0.25
C THR A 105 -16.65 -28.68 -1.76
N GLY A 106 -16.48 -29.82 -2.46
CA GLY A 106 -16.16 -29.88 -3.89
C GLY A 106 -14.75 -29.39 -4.22
N LEU A 107 -13.86 -29.31 -3.23
CA LEU A 107 -12.45 -28.94 -3.41
C LEU A 107 -11.59 -30.20 -3.38
N ASP A 108 -10.53 -30.23 -4.19
CA ASP A 108 -9.51 -31.28 -4.11
C ASP A 108 -8.64 -31.10 -2.86
N GLU A 109 -8.29 -29.85 -2.55
CA GLU A 109 -7.52 -29.40 -1.39
C GLU A 109 -7.90 -27.93 -1.04
N ALA A 110 -7.42 -27.43 0.10
CA ALA A 110 -7.68 -26.12 0.68
C ALA A 110 -7.26 -24.90 -0.13
N VAL A 111 -6.54 -25.07 -1.25
CA VAL A 111 -6.16 -23.96 -2.13
C VAL A 111 -6.49 -24.30 -3.59
N VAL A 112 -7.13 -23.34 -4.26
CA VAL A 112 -7.36 -23.35 -5.71
C VAL A 112 -6.43 -22.32 -6.33
N THR A 113 -5.59 -22.74 -7.26
CA THR A 113 -4.64 -21.87 -7.98
C THR A 113 -4.92 -21.93 -9.48
N GLY A 114 -4.62 -20.87 -10.20
CA GLY A 114 -4.83 -20.84 -11.65
C GLY A 114 -4.49 -19.50 -12.27
N LYS A 115 -4.65 -19.42 -13.59
CA LYS A 115 -4.53 -18.16 -14.36
C LYS A 115 -5.88 -17.54 -14.56
N CYS A 116 -5.98 -16.23 -14.48
CA CYS A 116 -7.15 -15.49 -14.98
C CYS A 116 -6.75 -14.12 -15.52
N THR A 117 -7.75 -13.33 -15.93
CA THR A 117 -7.58 -11.90 -16.12
C THR A 117 -8.42 -11.16 -15.07
N ILE A 118 -7.90 -10.02 -14.62
CA ILE A 118 -8.64 -9.05 -13.81
C ILE A 118 -8.65 -7.75 -14.60
N LYS A 119 -9.83 -7.33 -15.07
CA LYS A 119 -9.98 -6.12 -15.91
C LYS A 119 -9.04 -6.15 -17.13
N GLY A 120 -8.89 -7.33 -17.74
CA GLY A 120 -8.05 -7.58 -18.91
C GLY A 120 -6.58 -7.89 -18.60
N THR A 121 -6.07 -7.60 -17.39
CA THR A 121 -4.68 -7.89 -17.03
C THR A 121 -4.52 -9.36 -16.63
N PRO A 122 -3.64 -10.15 -17.29
CA PRO A 122 -3.35 -11.53 -16.90
C PRO A 122 -2.68 -11.62 -15.52
N VAL A 123 -3.16 -12.53 -14.68
CA VAL A 123 -2.62 -12.76 -13.34
C VAL A 123 -2.63 -14.25 -12.99
N ALA A 124 -1.72 -14.66 -12.12
CA ALA A 124 -1.85 -15.89 -11.36
C ALA A 124 -2.67 -15.61 -10.09
N LEU A 125 -3.77 -16.32 -9.90
CA LEU A 125 -4.68 -16.17 -8.77
C LEU A 125 -4.70 -17.46 -7.95
N GLY A 126 -4.48 -17.34 -6.64
CA GLY A 126 -4.71 -18.41 -5.68
C GLY A 126 -5.72 -18.00 -4.62
N VAL A 127 -6.57 -18.94 -4.21
CA VAL A 127 -7.58 -18.71 -3.17
C VAL A 127 -7.61 -19.86 -2.19
N CYS A 128 -7.23 -19.56 -0.94
CA CYS A 128 -7.39 -20.44 0.20
C CYS A 128 -8.86 -20.54 0.65
N ASP A 129 -9.30 -21.71 1.12
CA ASP A 129 -10.67 -21.94 1.58
C ASP A 129 -10.72 -22.68 2.92
N CYS A 130 -11.09 -21.93 3.98
CA CYS A 130 -11.20 -22.46 5.34
C CYS A 130 -12.21 -23.61 5.51
N ARG A 131 -13.10 -23.87 4.54
CA ARG A 131 -14.02 -25.02 4.62
C ARG A 131 -13.28 -26.36 4.53
N PHE A 132 -12.07 -26.38 3.97
CA PHE A 132 -11.21 -27.56 3.90
C PHE A 132 -10.07 -27.42 4.92
N MET A 133 -10.13 -28.18 6.03
CA MET A 133 -9.08 -28.20 7.06
C MET A 133 -8.68 -26.82 7.62
N MET A 134 -9.60 -25.85 7.70
CA MET A 134 -9.30 -24.45 8.06
C MET A 134 -8.17 -23.85 7.20
N SER A 135 -8.06 -24.33 5.97
CA SER A 135 -6.97 -24.04 5.04
C SER A 135 -5.58 -24.14 5.66
N SER A 136 -5.41 -25.10 6.58
CA SER A 136 -4.10 -25.40 7.16
C SER A 136 -3.15 -25.88 6.07
N MET A 137 -1.94 -25.35 6.06
CA MET A 137 -0.94 -25.67 5.05
C MET A 137 -0.38 -27.06 5.28
N GLY A 138 -0.74 -28.02 4.43
CA GLY A 138 -0.06 -29.31 4.28
C GLY A 138 0.87 -29.32 3.07
N GLU A 139 1.43 -30.48 2.77
CA GLU A 139 2.33 -30.75 1.64
C GLU A 139 1.70 -30.28 0.32
N VAL A 140 0.47 -30.70 0.04
CA VAL A 140 -0.22 -30.34 -1.22
C VAL A 140 -0.51 -28.85 -1.30
N VAL A 141 -0.93 -28.21 -0.21
CA VAL A 141 -1.13 -26.75 -0.19
C VAL A 141 0.18 -26.02 -0.49
N GLY A 142 1.27 -26.43 0.16
CA GLY A 142 2.60 -25.89 -0.05
C GLY A 142 3.08 -26.07 -1.50
N GLU A 143 2.89 -27.26 -2.07
CA GLU A 143 3.25 -27.59 -3.45
C GLU A 143 2.44 -26.78 -4.47
N LYS A 144 1.11 -26.69 -4.32
CA LYS A 144 0.25 -25.90 -5.23
C LYS A 144 0.63 -24.42 -5.24
N ILE A 145 0.95 -23.84 -4.08
CA ILE A 145 1.43 -22.45 -3.99
C ILE A 145 2.81 -22.33 -4.65
N THR A 146 3.73 -23.25 -4.36
CA THR A 146 5.09 -23.25 -4.94
C THR A 146 5.02 -23.28 -6.47
N ARG A 147 4.29 -24.24 -7.06
CA ARG A 147 4.11 -24.36 -8.51
C ARG A 147 3.43 -23.15 -9.12
N ALA A 148 2.45 -22.56 -8.43
CA ALA A 148 1.79 -21.34 -8.90
C ALA A 148 2.77 -20.17 -9.03
N PHE A 149 3.68 -19.99 -8.06
CA PHE A 149 4.73 -18.97 -8.14
C PHE A 149 5.79 -19.28 -9.19
N GLU A 150 6.26 -20.53 -9.29
CA GLU A 150 7.24 -20.93 -10.30
C GLU A 150 6.69 -20.69 -11.71
N ARG A 151 5.47 -21.18 -11.98
CA ARG A 151 4.80 -20.97 -13.25
C ARG A 151 4.48 -19.49 -13.52
N ALA A 152 4.03 -18.74 -12.52
CA ALA A 152 3.81 -17.31 -12.67
C ALA A 152 5.11 -16.56 -13.02
N THR A 153 6.24 -16.99 -12.45
CA THR A 153 7.56 -16.44 -12.78
C THR A 153 7.96 -16.75 -14.22
N GLU A 154 7.79 -18.00 -14.66
CA GLU A 154 8.04 -18.42 -16.05
C GLU A 154 7.15 -17.67 -17.06
N GLU A 155 5.87 -17.49 -16.73
CA GLU A 155 4.90 -16.79 -17.58
C GLU A 155 4.91 -15.25 -17.39
N LYS A 156 5.79 -14.71 -16.53
CA LYS A 156 5.87 -13.28 -16.15
C LYS A 156 4.52 -12.69 -15.73
N LEU A 157 3.79 -13.42 -14.90
CA LEU A 157 2.49 -13.01 -14.37
C LEU A 157 2.62 -12.45 -12.96
N PRO A 158 1.97 -11.33 -12.62
CA PRO A 158 1.81 -10.95 -11.22
C PRO A 158 0.96 -11.99 -10.47
N VAL A 159 1.24 -12.16 -9.19
CA VAL A 159 0.55 -13.13 -8.32
C VAL A 159 -0.35 -12.42 -7.33
N ILE A 160 -1.60 -12.87 -7.22
CA ILE A 160 -2.54 -12.47 -6.17
C ILE A 160 -2.96 -13.71 -5.38
N LEU A 161 -2.76 -13.69 -4.06
CA LEU A 161 -3.21 -14.78 -3.18
C LEU A 161 -4.25 -14.27 -2.17
N TYR A 162 -5.46 -14.83 -2.22
CA TYR A 162 -6.43 -14.69 -1.14
C TYR A 162 -6.12 -15.71 -0.06
N ILE A 163 -5.74 -15.22 1.11
CA ILE A 163 -5.24 -16.05 2.19
C ILE A 163 -6.24 -16.07 3.32
N CYS A 164 -6.62 -17.27 3.72
CA CYS A 164 -7.19 -17.59 5.01
C CYS A 164 -6.57 -18.90 5.46
N SER A 165 -6.13 -19.01 6.70
CA SER A 165 -5.56 -20.23 7.24
C SER A 165 -5.56 -20.23 8.76
N GLY A 166 -5.82 -21.40 9.34
CA GLY A 166 -5.56 -21.69 10.74
C GLY A 166 -4.09 -21.97 11.07
N GLY A 167 -3.20 -22.06 10.07
CA GLY A 167 -1.76 -22.29 10.25
C GLY A 167 -1.24 -23.59 9.64
N ALA A 168 -0.28 -24.23 10.30
CA ALA A 168 0.31 -25.48 9.82
C ALA A 168 -0.64 -26.67 10.00
N ARG A 169 -0.59 -27.64 9.08
CA ARG A 169 -1.35 -28.89 9.16
C ARG A 169 -0.66 -29.89 10.07
N MET A 170 -1.10 -29.91 11.33
CA MET A 170 -0.50 -30.75 12.37
C MET A 170 -0.51 -32.24 12.06
N GLN A 171 -1.47 -32.73 11.25
CA GLN A 171 -1.56 -34.13 10.83
C GLN A 171 -0.35 -34.59 10.00
N GLU A 172 0.37 -33.65 9.39
CA GLU A 172 1.57 -33.92 8.58
C GLU A 172 2.87 -33.48 9.27
N GLY A 173 2.77 -32.85 10.46
CA GLY A 173 3.90 -32.46 11.30
C GLY A 173 4.99 -31.69 10.57
N LEU A 174 6.22 -32.23 10.56
CA LEU A 174 7.38 -31.53 9.99
C LEU A 174 7.26 -31.30 8.48
N VAL A 175 6.56 -32.17 7.74
CA VAL A 175 6.33 -32.00 6.31
C VAL A 175 5.57 -30.70 6.03
N SER A 176 4.56 -30.40 6.86
CA SER A 176 3.82 -29.14 6.83
C SER A 176 4.71 -27.94 7.16
N LEU A 177 5.58 -28.05 8.18
CA LEU A 177 6.51 -26.97 8.54
C LEU A 177 7.46 -26.63 7.39
N MET A 178 8.00 -27.64 6.70
CA MET A 178 8.94 -27.44 5.59
C MET A 178 8.31 -26.71 4.39
N GLN A 179 6.98 -26.72 4.24
CA GLN A 179 6.32 -25.95 3.19
C GLN A 179 6.46 -24.44 3.37
N MET A 180 6.71 -23.95 4.60
CA MET A 180 7.01 -22.53 4.84
C MET A 180 8.28 -22.12 4.09
N ALA A 181 9.35 -22.91 4.20
CA ALA A 181 10.61 -22.64 3.52
C ALA A 181 10.44 -22.77 2.00
N LYS A 182 9.76 -23.83 1.55
CA LYS A 182 9.53 -24.10 0.13
C LYS A 182 8.80 -22.97 -0.60
N THR A 183 7.68 -22.52 -0.04
CA THR A 183 6.91 -21.40 -0.61
C THR A 183 7.69 -20.09 -0.58
N SER A 184 8.43 -19.82 0.49
CA SER A 184 9.27 -18.63 0.60
C SER A 184 10.38 -18.59 -0.46
N MET A 185 10.98 -19.74 -0.79
CA MET A 185 11.99 -19.83 -1.86
C MET A 185 11.41 -19.53 -3.25
N ALA A 186 10.19 -20.01 -3.54
CA ALA A 186 9.53 -19.70 -4.81
C ALA A 186 9.16 -18.21 -4.91
N ILE A 187 8.68 -17.61 -3.82
CA ILE A 187 8.38 -16.17 -3.75
C ILE A 187 9.64 -15.34 -3.92
N ARG A 188 10.77 -15.75 -3.33
CA ARG A 188 12.05 -15.07 -3.51
C ARG A 188 12.44 -15.03 -4.99
N LYS A 189 12.39 -16.17 -5.70
CA LYS A 189 12.67 -16.24 -7.13
C LYS A 189 11.74 -15.35 -7.95
N HIS A 190 10.44 -15.31 -7.59
CA HIS A 190 9.47 -14.44 -8.23
C HIS A 190 9.81 -12.96 -8.04
N SER A 191 10.19 -12.57 -6.83
CA SER A 191 10.59 -11.20 -6.51
C SER A 191 11.90 -10.79 -7.18
N ASP A 192 12.89 -11.69 -7.22
CA ASP A 192 14.18 -11.46 -7.92
C ASP A 192 13.99 -11.28 -9.43
N ALA A 193 12.89 -11.80 -9.99
CA ALA A 193 12.49 -11.58 -11.38
C ALA A 193 11.73 -10.26 -11.61
N GLY A 194 11.62 -9.38 -10.59
CA GLY A 194 10.93 -8.09 -10.69
C GLY A 194 9.40 -8.18 -10.67
N LEU A 195 8.82 -9.35 -10.36
CA LEU A 195 7.38 -9.56 -10.50
C LEU A 195 6.60 -9.25 -9.20
N LEU A 196 5.38 -8.73 -9.39
CA LEU A 196 4.50 -8.27 -8.31
C LEU A 196 3.80 -9.43 -7.60
N TYR A 197 3.84 -9.41 -6.26
CA TYR A 197 3.04 -10.27 -5.40
C TYR A 197 2.15 -9.48 -4.43
N VAL A 198 0.84 -9.74 -4.48
CA VAL A 198 -0.19 -9.12 -3.62
C VAL A 198 -0.96 -10.18 -2.82
N PRO A 199 -0.62 -10.41 -1.53
CA PRO A 199 -1.49 -11.15 -0.62
C PRO A 199 -2.69 -10.30 -0.18
N VAL A 200 -3.87 -10.93 -0.19
CA VAL A 200 -5.12 -10.40 0.37
C VAL A 200 -5.49 -11.24 1.59
N LEU A 201 -5.23 -10.69 2.77
CA LEU A 201 -5.41 -11.35 4.05
C LEU A 201 -6.88 -11.32 4.48
N THR A 202 -7.44 -12.49 4.74
CA THR A 202 -8.85 -12.65 5.12
C THR A 202 -8.98 -13.44 6.43
N ASP A 203 -10.18 -13.43 7.01
CA ASP A 203 -10.43 -14.03 8.32
C ASP A 203 -10.48 -15.57 8.27
N PRO A 204 -9.77 -16.28 9.16
CA PRO A 204 -8.55 -15.88 9.86
C PRO A 204 -7.31 -16.13 8.99
N THR A 205 -6.20 -15.44 9.24
CA THR A 205 -4.87 -15.77 8.69
C THR A 205 -3.88 -15.86 9.86
N THR A 206 -3.48 -17.08 10.25
CA THR A 206 -2.65 -17.30 11.45
C THR A 206 -1.53 -18.33 11.29
N GLY A 207 -0.64 -18.42 12.28
CA GLY A 207 0.34 -19.50 12.41
C GLY A 207 1.44 -19.50 11.35
N GLY A 208 1.84 -20.69 10.91
CA GLY A 208 2.90 -20.87 9.90
C GLY A 208 2.62 -20.16 8.57
N VAL A 209 1.35 -19.94 8.21
CA VAL A 209 0.98 -19.18 7.02
C VAL A 209 1.28 -17.69 7.18
N THR A 210 0.96 -17.09 8.34
CA THR A 210 1.39 -15.70 8.62
C THR A 210 2.89 -15.54 8.66
N ALA A 211 3.61 -16.55 9.15
CA ALA A 211 5.07 -16.55 9.23
C ALA A 211 5.76 -17.01 7.94
N SER A 212 5.04 -17.04 6.81
CA SER A 212 5.58 -17.39 5.50
C SER A 212 4.90 -16.54 4.41
N PHE A 213 4.33 -17.17 3.37
CA PHE A 213 3.87 -16.50 2.16
C PHE A 213 2.87 -15.36 2.37
N ALA A 214 2.14 -15.31 3.50
CA ALA A 214 1.18 -14.25 3.76
C ALA A 214 1.79 -12.86 4.01
N MET A 215 3.02 -12.79 4.51
CA MET A 215 3.70 -11.54 4.88
C MET A 215 4.88 -11.18 3.97
N LEU A 216 5.04 -11.91 2.86
CA LEU A 216 6.15 -11.74 1.90
C LEU A 216 5.72 -10.95 0.64
N GLY A 217 4.56 -10.30 0.68
CA GLY A 217 4.04 -9.51 -0.44
C GLY A 217 4.67 -8.13 -0.58
N ASP A 218 4.72 -7.64 -1.82
CA ASP A 218 5.11 -6.26 -2.12
C ASP A 218 4.07 -5.28 -1.57
N ILE A 219 2.78 -5.63 -1.75
CA ILE A 219 1.61 -4.91 -1.26
C ILE A 219 0.70 -5.90 -0.53
N ILE A 220 0.53 -5.72 0.77
CA ILE A 220 -0.29 -6.55 1.65
C ILE A 220 -1.63 -5.85 1.89
N LEU A 221 -2.70 -6.45 1.35
CA LEU A 221 -4.07 -5.99 1.56
C LEU A 221 -4.75 -6.82 2.64
N ALA A 222 -5.72 -6.25 3.35
CA ALA A 222 -6.54 -6.99 4.30
C ALA A 222 -8.04 -6.70 4.16
N GLU A 223 -8.89 -7.69 4.45
CA GLU A 223 -10.31 -7.45 4.64
C GLU A 223 -10.58 -6.76 6.00
N PRO A 224 -11.57 -5.86 6.08
CA PRO A 224 -11.98 -5.23 7.34
C PRO A 224 -12.21 -6.26 8.44
N LYS A 225 -11.69 -5.98 9.64
CA LYS A 225 -11.85 -6.81 10.84
C LYS A 225 -11.33 -8.24 10.72
N ALA A 226 -10.53 -8.58 9.71
CA ALA A 226 -9.96 -9.92 9.59
C ALA A 226 -9.03 -10.22 10.78
N LEU A 227 -9.14 -11.42 11.36
CA LEU A 227 -8.19 -11.89 12.37
C LEU A 227 -6.88 -12.30 11.70
N ILE A 228 -5.79 -11.59 11.98
CA ILE A 228 -4.46 -11.85 11.43
C ILE A 228 -3.45 -11.87 12.57
N GLY A 229 -2.64 -12.92 12.67
CA GLY A 229 -1.55 -12.94 13.66
C GLY A 229 -0.89 -14.30 13.84
N PHE A 230 0.31 -14.29 14.41
CA PHE A 230 1.10 -15.51 14.56
C PHE A 230 0.42 -16.59 15.42
N ALA A 231 0.04 -16.26 16.65
CA ALA A 231 -0.72 -17.14 17.52
C ALA A 231 -2.17 -16.67 17.65
N GLY A 232 -3.13 -17.61 17.68
CA GLY A 232 -4.54 -17.26 17.84
C GLY A 232 -4.82 -16.60 19.20
N PRO A 233 -5.78 -15.65 19.30
CA PRO A 233 -6.06 -14.91 20.53
C PRO A 233 -6.27 -15.80 21.76
N ARG A 234 -7.00 -16.91 21.59
CA ARG A 234 -7.29 -17.87 22.66
C ARG A 234 -6.03 -18.49 23.25
N VAL A 235 -5.05 -18.81 22.41
CA VAL A 235 -3.78 -19.41 22.83
C VAL A 235 -3.00 -18.38 23.65
N ILE A 236 -2.93 -17.14 23.18
CA ILE A 236 -2.22 -16.06 23.87
C ILE A 236 -2.87 -15.78 25.24
N GLU A 237 -4.20 -15.61 25.30
CA GLU A 237 -4.92 -15.36 26.56
C GLU A 237 -4.68 -16.47 27.60
N GLN A 238 -4.66 -17.72 27.15
CA GLN A 238 -4.35 -18.86 28.02
C GLN A 238 -2.92 -18.85 28.53
N THR A 239 -1.96 -18.42 27.71
CA THR A 239 -0.54 -18.34 28.10
C THR A 239 -0.26 -17.18 29.05
N ILE A 240 -0.80 -15.99 28.78
CA ILE A 240 -0.52 -14.78 29.58
C ILE A 240 -1.46 -14.62 30.79
N GLY A 241 -2.59 -15.34 30.82
CA GLY A 241 -3.58 -15.26 31.90
C GLY A 241 -4.37 -13.95 31.95
N GLN A 242 -4.40 -13.19 30.84
CA GLN A 242 -5.05 -11.88 30.73
C GLN A 242 -5.89 -11.81 29.46
N LYS A 243 -6.94 -10.97 29.49
CA LYS A 243 -7.75 -10.67 28.29
C LYS A 243 -6.99 -9.76 27.36
N LEU A 244 -7.11 -10.01 26.05
CA LEU A 244 -6.48 -9.18 25.04
C LEU A 244 -7.25 -7.85 24.83
N PRO A 245 -6.55 -6.76 24.46
CA PRO A 245 -7.19 -5.51 24.09
C PRO A 245 -8.23 -5.69 22.97
N LYS A 246 -9.27 -4.86 22.98
CA LYS A 246 -10.27 -4.87 21.91
C LYS A 246 -9.60 -4.50 20.58
N GLY A 247 -9.85 -5.30 19.55
CA GLY A 247 -9.26 -5.06 18.22
C GLY A 247 -7.88 -5.69 18.02
N PHE A 248 -7.28 -6.29 19.05
CA PHE A 248 -6.02 -7.01 18.92
C PHE A 248 -6.06 -8.04 17.77
N GLN A 249 -5.01 -8.06 16.95
CA GLN A 249 -4.89 -8.92 15.77
C GLN A 249 -6.01 -8.73 14.72
N ARG A 250 -6.73 -7.61 14.72
CA ARG A 250 -7.62 -7.25 13.61
C ARG A 250 -6.84 -6.51 12.53
N ALA A 251 -7.32 -6.54 11.29
CA ALA A 251 -6.72 -5.82 10.17
C ALA A 251 -6.39 -4.35 10.53
N GLU A 252 -7.26 -3.67 11.28
CA GLU A 252 -7.05 -2.30 11.75
C GLU A 252 -5.86 -2.18 12.71
N PHE A 253 -5.69 -3.15 13.62
CA PHE A 253 -4.50 -3.22 14.49
C PHE A 253 -3.23 -3.41 13.67
N LEU A 254 -3.26 -4.27 12.65
CA LEU A 254 -2.08 -4.50 11.79
C LEU A 254 -1.74 -3.30 10.91
N LEU A 255 -2.74 -2.55 10.45
CA LEU A 255 -2.53 -1.30 9.71
C LEU A 255 -1.81 -0.26 10.59
N GLU A 256 -2.32 -0.05 11.81
CA GLU A 256 -1.74 0.89 12.78
C GLU A 256 -0.30 0.50 13.18
N HIS A 257 -0.01 -0.80 13.29
CA HIS A 257 1.32 -1.31 13.64
C HIS A 257 2.21 -1.63 12.42
N GLY A 258 1.82 -1.13 11.24
CA GLY A 258 2.67 -1.13 10.05
C GLY A 258 2.81 -2.45 9.28
N PHE A 259 1.98 -3.47 9.56
CA PHE A 259 2.06 -4.80 8.94
C PHE A 259 1.16 -5.01 7.73
N VAL A 260 0.24 -4.07 7.44
CA VAL A 260 -0.68 -4.10 6.29
C VAL A 260 -0.59 -2.75 5.57
N ASP A 261 -0.58 -2.73 4.23
CA ASP A 261 -0.58 -1.46 3.49
C ASP A 261 -1.95 -0.81 3.44
N LYS A 262 -3.00 -1.62 3.25
CA LYS A 262 -4.35 -1.09 3.04
C LYS A 262 -5.42 -2.10 3.42
N ILE A 263 -6.48 -1.61 4.07
CA ILE A 263 -7.70 -2.37 4.30
C ILE A 263 -8.67 -2.08 3.16
N VAL A 264 -9.15 -3.13 2.48
CA VAL A 264 -9.98 -2.99 1.27
C VAL A 264 -11.27 -3.78 1.43
N LYS A 265 -12.41 -3.10 1.26
CA LYS A 265 -13.74 -3.73 1.31
C LYS A 265 -13.98 -4.58 0.07
N ARG A 266 -14.82 -5.60 0.17
CA ARG A 266 -15.03 -6.57 -0.94
C ARG A 266 -15.53 -5.93 -2.22
N GLU A 267 -16.37 -4.92 -2.10
CA GLU A 267 -16.93 -4.16 -3.20
C GLU A 267 -15.85 -3.42 -4.01
N GLU A 268 -14.77 -3.01 -3.34
CA GLU A 268 -13.65 -2.24 -3.89
C GLU A 268 -12.48 -3.13 -4.33
N GLN A 269 -12.37 -4.36 -3.80
CA GLN A 269 -11.20 -5.23 -4.05
C GLN A 269 -10.89 -5.42 -5.54
N ARG A 270 -11.90 -5.63 -6.38
CA ARG A 270 -11.67 -5.85 -7.81
C ARG A 270 -11.06 -4.62 -8.49
N ILE A 271 -11.52 -3.41 -8.14
CA ILE A 271 -11.00 -2.18 -8.75
C ILE A 271 -9.61 -1.87 -8.20
N VAL A 272 -9.41 -1.97 -6.88
CA VAL A 272 -8.09 -1.74 -6.24
C VAL A 272 -7.03 -2.70 -6.78
N LEU A 273 -7.35 -3.99 -6.95
CA LEU A 273 -6.42 -4.94 -7.57
C LEU A 273 -6.11 -4.58 -9.03
N ALA A 274 -7.10 -4.08 -9.78
CA ALA A 274 -6.86 -3.64 -11.16
C ALA A 274 -5.96 -2.39 -11.22
N ASP A 275 -6.12 -1.45 -10.28
CA ASP A 275 -5.28 -0.26 -10.18
C ASP A 275 -3.84 -0.62 -9.80
N ILE A 276 -3.66 -1.48 -8.79
CA ILE A 276 -2.34 -2.00 -8.41
C ILE A 276 -1.67 -2.67 -9.62
N LEU A 277 -2.39 -3.53 -10.33
CA LEU A 277 -1.88 -4.19 -11.53
C LEU A 277 -1.48 -3.17 -12.60
N ARG A 278 -2.28 -2.14 -12.85
CA ARG A 278 -1.99 -1.08 -13.82
C ARG A 278 -0.71 -0.31 -13.47
N LEU A 279 -0.52 0.01 -12.18
CA LEU A 279 0.66 0.71 -11.66
C LEU A 279 1.96 -0.12 -11.71
N HIS A 280 1.86 -1.42 -11.95
CA HIS A 280 2.98 -2.37 -11.98
C HIS A 280 3.08 -3.14 -13.30
N GLN A 281 2.47 -2.63 -14.37
CA GLN A 281 2.66 -3.18 -15.71
C GLN A 281 3.97 -2.67 -16.29
N ASP A 282 4.80 -3.60 -16.79
CA ASP A 282 5.94 -3.30 -17.66
C ASP A 282 5.43 -2.71 -18.98
N LYS A 283 5.17 -1.40 -18.98
CA LYS A 283 5.02 -0.63 -20.19
C LYS A 283 5.76 0.69 -20.00
N VAL A 284 6.91 0.77 -20.65
CA VAL A 284 7.23 1.93 -21.48
C VAL A 284 6.01 2.18 -22.37
N LEU A 285 5.05 2.96 -21.87
CA LEU A 285 3.97 3.48 -22.70
C LEU A 285 4.61 4.53 -23.57
N ASN A 286 5.11 4.11 -24.73
CA ASN A 286 5.26 4.98 -25.88
C ASN A 286 3.95 5.75 -26.03
N ASN A 287 3.97 7.05 -25.70
CA ASN A 287 2.98 8.08 -26.02
C ASN A 287 1.64 7.55 -26.54
N VAL A 288 0.85 6.95 -25.64
CA VAL A 288 -0.59 6.90 -25.86
C VAL A 288 -1.09 8.15 -25.17
N GLN A 289 -1.25 9.22 -25.95
CA GLN A 289 -2.13 10.33 -25.58
C GLN A 289 -3.36 9.71 -24.94
N SER A 290 -3.53 9.96 -23.64
CA SER A 290 -4.77 9.64 -22.98
C SER A 290 -5.86 10.46 -23.68
N ASP A 291 -6.66 9.80 -24.52
CA ASP A 291 -7.94 10.32 -24.98
C ASP A 291 -8.93 10.30 -23.80
N ASN A 292 -8.59 10.99 -22.71
CA ASN A 292 -9.52 11.36 -21.65
C ASN A 292 -10.23 12.66 -22.08
N LYS A 293 -11.11 12.55 -23.09
CA LYS A 293 -12.03 13.63 -23.46
C LYS A 293 -13.25 13.73 -22.56
N ASP A 294 -13.45 12.80 -21.62
CA ASP A 294 -14.70 12.72 -20.86
C ASP A 294 -14.63 13.22 -19.40
N ILE A 295 -13.53 13.87 -18.99
CA ILE A 295 -13.46 14.67 -17.75
C ILE A 295 -12.76 16.02 -18.04
N LYS A 296 -13.27 16.77 -19.04
CA LYS A 296 -12.88 18.18 -19.27
C LYS A 296 -14.05 19.16 -19.25
N ASN A 297 -15.23 18.74 -18.82
CA ASN A 297 -16.37 19.64 -18.64
C ASN A 297 -16.60 19.93 -17.16
N GLY A 298 -15.77 20.83 -16.63
CA GLY A 298 -15.89 21.29 -15.25
C GLY A 298 -15.10 22.51 -14.85
N PHE A 299 -14.10 22.96 -15.61
CA PHE A 299 -13.34 24.17 -15.27
C PHE A 299 -12.89 24.89 -16.53
N LYS A 300 -13.54 26.01 -16.86
CA LYS A 300 -12.98 27.02 -17.76
C LYS A 300 -12.05 27.88 -16.90
N SER A 301 -10.75 27.79 -17.13
CA SER A 301 -9.81 28.81 -16.62
C SER A 301 -9.90 30.02 -17.54
N ASP A 302 -10.15 31.19 -16.95
CA ASP A 302 -10.19 32.48 -17.66
C ASP A 302 -8.77 33.04 -17.97
N ASN A 303 -7.72 32.23 -17.86
CA ASN A 303 -6.33 32.67 -18.03
C ASN A 303 -5.80 32.48 -19.47
N GLN A 304 -6.54 32.96 -20.48
CA GLN A 304 -6.01 33.07 -21.85
C GLN A 304 -5.23 34.36 -22.12
N GLU A 305 -5.20 35.32 -21.18
CA GLU A 305 -4.52 36.62 -21.40
C GLU A 305 -3.10 36.72 -20.84
N SER A 306 -2.62 35.78 -20.01
CA SER A 306 -1.23 35.75 -19.53
C SER A 306 -0.25 34.94 -20.39
N MET A 307 -0.74 34.25 -21.43
CA MET A 307 0.04 33.34 -22.29
C MET A 307 0.71 34.01 -23.52
N LYS A 308 0.78 35.34 -23.61
CA LYS A 308 1.28 36.03 -24.83
C LYS A 308 2.72 36.54 -24.83
N THR A 309 3.56 36.13 -23.88
CA THR A 309 4.98 36.59 -23.83
C THR A 309 6.02 35.48 -23.69
N VAL A 310 5.70 34.23 -23.99
CA VAL A 310 6.69 33.13 -23.94
C VAL A 310 6.69 32.36 -25.26
N GLU A 311 7.18 32.98 -26.33
CA GLU A 311 7.41 32.31 -27.62
C GLU A 311 8.86 32.51 -28.15
N GLU A 312 9.84 32.92 -27.34
CA GLU A 312 11.20 33.18 -27.85
C GLU A 312 12.41 32.56 -27.09
N ASP A 313 12.24 31.66 -26.12
CA ASP A 313 13.37 30.85 -25.63
C ASP A 313 12.91 29.45 -25.19
N ASN A 314 13.43 28.40 -25.83
CA ASN A 314 13.10 26.98 -25.54
C ASN A 314 13.71 26.49 -24.20
N ARG A 315 13.92 27.38 -23.22
CA ARG A 315 14.47 27.03 -21.90
C ARG A 315 13.31 26.80 -20.94
N ILE A 316 13.12 25.54 -20.54
CA ILE A 316 12.16 25.13 -19.50
C ILE A 316 12.51 25.80 -18.16
N TRP A 317 13.80 25.96 -17.89
CA TRP A 317 14.34 26.63 -16.71
C TRP A 317 15.06 27.93 -17.09
N PRO A 318 14.45 29.11 -16.89
CA PRO A 318 15.17 30.37 -16.97
C PRO A 318 16.16 30.50 -15.78
N ASP A 319 17.17 31.36 -15.93
CA ASP A 319 18.03 31.74 -14.80
C ASP A 319 17.14 32.29 -13.68
N PHE A 320 17.31 31.79 -12.45
CA PHE A 320 16.47 32.18 -11.33
C PHE A 320 16.65 33.66 -11.00
N VAL A 321 15.53 34.40 -11.00
CA VAL A 321 15.44 35.79 -10.55
C VAL A 321 14.45 35.84 -9.38
N PRO A 322 14.87 36.32 -8.19
CA PRO A 322 13.97 36.46 -7.04
C PRO A 322 12.74 37.34 -7.34
N SER A 323 11.58 36.93 -6.85
CA SER A 323 10.30 37.64 -7.02
C SER A 323 10.22 38.94 -6.21
N GLY A 324 11.09 39.11 -5.21
CA GLY A 324 11.17 40.31 -4.38
C GLY A 324 12.42 40.38 -3.50
N ASP A 325 12.52 41.45 -2.71
CA ASP A 325 13.59 41.66 -1.73
C ASP A 325 13.15 41.15 -0.35
N PHE A 326 13.26 39.83 -0.16
CA PHE A 326 12.94 39.16 1.10
C PHE A 326 14.21 38.88 1.90
N THR A 327 14.16 39.14 3.19
CA THR A 327 15.23 38.73 4.11
C THR A 327 15.19 37.22 4.34
N PRO A 328 16.34 36.57 4.66
CA PRO A 328 16.36 35.14 4.98
C PRO A 328 15.38 34.73 6.09
N TRP A 329 15.12 35.63 7.05
CA TRP A 329 14.11 35.38 8.09
C TRP A 329 12.68 35.43 7.57
N GLU A 330 12.37 36.30 6.60
CA GLU A 330 11.04 36.33 5.96
C GLU A 330 10.81 35.04 5.16
N HIS A 331 11.81 34.51 4.45
CA HIS A 331 11.71 33.17 3.84
C HIS A 331 11.39 32.09 4.90
N VAL A 332 12.06 32.08 6.06
CA VAL A 332 11.75 31.15 7.16
C VAL A 332 10.29 31.31 7.64
N GLN A 333 9.80 32.55 7.74
CA GLN A 333 8.42 32.80 8.16
C GLN A 333 7.41 32.33 7.11
N LEU A 334 7.71 32.48 5.82
CA LEU A 334 6.87 32.03 4.71
C LEU A 334 6.87 30.50 4.60
N ALA A 335 8.02 29.84 4.72
CA ALA A 335 8.14 28.37 4.78
C ALA A 335 7.30 27.75 5.91
N ARG A 336 7.11 28.50 7.01
CA ARG A 336 6.32 28.10 8.19
C ARG A 336 4.89 28.66 8.19
N ALA A 337 4.50 29.38 7.14
CA ALA A 337 3.20 30.04 7.11
C ALA A 337 2.08 29.00 7.09
N LYS A 338 1.03 29.24 7.88
CA LYS A 338 -0.14 28.34 7.93
C LYS A 338 -0.91 28.27 6.61
N THR A 339 -0.74 29.28 5.77
CA THR A 339 -1.36 29.36 4.43
C THR A 339 -0.61 28.53 3.40
N ARG A 340 0.66 28.17 3.68
CA ARG A 340 1.49 27.40 2.76
C ARG A 340 0.88 26.00 2.59
N PRO A 341 0.72 25.50 1.36
CA PRO A 341 0.20 24.16 1.13
C PRO A 341 1.13 23.10 1.71
N THR A 342 0.54 22.01 2.17
CA THR A 342 1.30 20.85 2.65
C THR A 342 1.47 19.84 1.53
N GLY A 343 2.28 18.80 1.78
CA GLY A 343 2.58 17.81 0.76
C GLY A 343 1.36 17.06 0.21
N LYS A 344 0.31 16.88 1.02
CA LYS A 344 -0.98 16.34 0.55
C LYS A 344 -1.64 17.23 -0.52
N ASP A 345 -1.57 18.55 -0.37
CA ASP A 345 -2.12 19.47 -1.37
C ASP A 345 -1.39 19.32 -2.71
N TYR A 346 -0.06 19.13 -2.68
CA TYR A 346 0.73 18.83 -3.87
C TYR A 346 0.47 17.44 -4.45
N ILE A 347 0.17 16.44 -3.62
CA ILE A 347 -0.25 15.12 -4.13
C ILE A 347 -1.52 15.27 -4.98
N GLU A 348 -2.52 15.97 -4.45
CA GLU A 348 -3.80 16.20 -5.12
C GLU A 348 -3.65 17.06 -6.39
N ALA A 349 -2.68 17.99 -6.42
CA ALA A 349 -2.43 18.86 -7.57
C ALA A 349 -1.61 18.22 -8.70
N LEU A 350 -0.68 17.30 -8.39
CA LEU A 350 0.33 16.82 -9.36
C LEU A 350 0.10 15.39 -9.86
N PHE A 351 -0.61 14.55 -9.11
CA PHE A 351 -0.65 13.12 -9.39
C PHE A 351 -2.07 12.57 -9.52
N ASP A 352 -2.26 11.73 -10.52
CA ASP A 352 -3.50 11.01 -10.75
C ASP A 352 -3.49 9.67 -9.99
N ASP A 353 -4.65 9.27 -9.46
CA ASP A 353 -4.89 7.96 -8.86
C ASP A 353 -3.91 7.57 -7.72
N PHE A 354 -3.49 8.55 -6.90
CA PHE A 354 -2.58 8.28 -5.78
C PHE A 354 -3.14 7.21 -4.82
N MET A 355 -2.35 6.15 -4.62
CA MET A 355 -2.65 5.05 -3.71
C MET A 355 -1.63 5.03 -2.56
N GLU A 356 -2.06 5.50 -1.39
CA GLU A 356 -1.26 5.43 -0.18
C GLU A 356 -1.06 3.98 0.30
N PHE A 357 0.17 3.69 0.73
CA PHE A 357 0.59 2.44 1.35
C PHE A 357 1.13 2.69 2.75
N HIS A 358 0.50 2.06 3.75
CA HIS A 358 0.85 2.23 5.15
C HIS A 358 1.92 1.25 5.63
N GLY A 359 2.68 1.67 6.63
CA GLY A 359 3.47 0.79 7.48
C GLY A 359 4.91 0.55 7.06
N ASP A 360 5.74 0.34 8.08
CA ASP A 360 7.17 0.07 7.99
C ASP A 360 7.54 -1.42 7.91
N ARG A 361 6.60 -2.34 8.17
CA ARG A 361 6.80 -3.80 8.36
C ARG A 361 7.59 -4.22 9.60
N HIS A 362 7.83 -3.32 10.55
CA HIS A 362 8.57 -3.55 11.77
C HIS A 362 7.70 -3.34 13.00
N CYS A 363 7.11 -2.16 13.16
CA CYS A 363 6.32 -1.85 14.35
C CYS A 363 5.25 -0.75 14.20
N GLY A 364 5.23 0.02 13.11
CA GLY A 364 4.31 1.15 13.01
C GLY A 364 4.10 1.73 11.62
N ASP A 365 3.13 2.64 11.53
CA ASP A 365 2.95 3.56 10.41
C ASP A 365 3.09 4.99 10.92
N ASP A 366 4.12 5.72 10.46
CA ASP A 366 4.35 7.10 10.87
C ASP A 366 3.49 8.06 10.04
N PRO A 367 2.53 8.77 10.65
CA PRO A 367 1.68 9.73 9.95
C PRO A 367 2.44 10.98 9.47
N ALA A 368 3.68 11.22 9.91
CA ALA A 368 4.54 12.28 9.37
C ALA A 368 5.04 12.00 7.95
N VAL A 369 4.88 10.76 7.44
CA VAL A 369 5.26 10.35 6.08
C VAL A 369 4.07 9.76 5.34
N ILE A 370 3.63 10.44 4.29
CA ILE A 370 2.71 9.89 3.29
C ILE A 370 3.56 9.25 2.20
N GLY A 371 3.23 8.02 1.82
CA GLY A 371 3.98 7.28 0.80
C GLY A 371 3.09 6.36 0.02
N GLY A 372 3.32 6.26 -1.29
CA GLY A 372 2.48 5.46 -2.16
C GLY A 372 2.94 5.47 -3.60
N VAL A 373 2.04 5.04 -4.48
CA VAL A 373 2.23 5.03 -5.94
C VAL A 373 1.13 5.82 -6.62
N ALA A 374 1.45 6.47 -7.73
CA ALA A 374 0.50 7.25 -8.50
C ALA A 374 0.89 7.26 -9.99
N PHE A 375 0.07 7.92 -10.80
CA PHE A 375 0.43 8.29 -12.16
C PHE A 375 0.84 9.75 -12.24
N PHE A 376 1.96 10.00 -12.89
CA PHE A 376 2.35 11.32 -13.37
C PHE A 376 2.28 11.31 -14.90
N HIS A 377 1.32 12.03 -15.49
CA HIS A 377 1.04 12.01 -16.95
C HIS A 377 0.96 10.61 -17.58
N GLY A 378 0.41 9.64 -16.84
CA GLY A 378 0.29 8.24 -17.29
C GLY A 378 1.50 7.35 -17.04
N GLN A 379 2.61 7.88 -16.52
CA GLN A 379 3.76 7.12 -16.04
C GLN A 379 3.59 6.76 -14.55
N PRO A 380 3.74 5.48 -14.15
CA PRO A 380 3.75 5.10 -12.74
C PRO A 380 4.97 5.69 -12.01
N VAL A 381 4.74 6.34 -10.87
CA VAL A 381 5.79 6.89 -10.00
C VAL A 381 5.55 6.50 -8.55
N THR A 382 6.62 6.40 -7.77
CA THR A 382 6.56 6.30 -6.31
C THR A 382 6.66 7.70 -5.73
N VAL A 383 5.70 8.08 -4.88
CA VAL A 383 5.65 9.42 -4.26
C VAL A 383 5.86 9.28 -2.75
N LEU A 384 6.79 10.08 -2.21
CA LEU A 384 7.13 10.14 -0.79
C LEU A 384 7.04 11.57 -0.30
N VAL A 385 6.34 11.80 0.81
CA VAL A 385 6.01 13.14 1.27
C VAL A 385 6.17 13.23 2.78
N GLN A 386 6.92 14.25 3.22
CA GLN A 386 6.88 14.68 4.61
C GLN A 386 5.67 15.60 4.81
N GLU A 387 4.80 15.23 5.73
CA GLU A 387 3.50 15.87 5.90
C GLU A 387 3.39 16.48 7.30
N LYS A 388 3.31 17.82 7.36
CA LYS A 388 3.11 18.56 8.61
C LYS A 388 1.70 18.48 9.16
N GLY A 389 0.70 18.26 8.30
CA GLY A 389 -0.71 18.30 8.62
C GLY A 389 -1.31 19.71 8.54
N GLU A 390 -2.63 19.77 8.60
CA GLU A 390 -3.38 21.01 8.65
C GLU A 390 -3.97 21.29 10.04
N GLY A 391 -3.60 22.44 10.58
CA GLY A 391 -4.12 22.92 11.85
C GLY A 391 -3.66 22.10 13.05
N THR A 392 -4.03 22.54 14.24
CA THR A 392 -3.40 22.04 15.48
C THR A 392 -3.56 20.54 15.69
N LYS A 393 -4.72 19.97 15.34
CA LYS A 393 -4.99 18.55 15.61
C LYS A 393 -4.18 17.65 14.70
N GLU A 394 -4.16 17.92 13.40
CA GLU A 394 -3.41 17.11 12.45
C GLU A 394 -1.90 17.30 12.65
N ASN A 395 -1.46 18.53 12.92
CA ASN A 395 -0.04 18.78 13.25
C ASN A 395 0.45 17.95 14.42
N ILE A 396 -0.35 17.82 15.48
CA ILE A 396 0.02 16.95 16.61
C ILE A 396 0.06 15.48 16.17
N THR A 397 -0.93 15.02 15.41
CA THR A 397 -0.95 13.63 14.91
C THR A 397 0.25 13.30 14.04
N ARG A 398 0.69 14.24 13.20
CA ARG A 398 1.82 14.07 12.28
C ARG A 398 3.16 14.56 12.83
N ASN A 399 3.24 14.76 14.15
CA ASN A 399 4.44 15.26 14.82
C ASN A 399 5.03 16.52 14.18
N PHE A 400 4.18 17.40 13.63
CA PHE A 400 4.57 18.63 12.93
C PHE A 400 5.54 18.36 11.76
N GLY A 401 5.40 17.21 11.09
CA GLY A 401 6.26 16.76 10.00
C GLY A 401 7.59 16.17 10.49
N MET A 402 7.81 16.03 11.80
CA MET A 402 9.00 15.40 12.34
C MET A 402 8.89 13.88 12.25
N VAL A 403 9.69 13.30 11.36
CA VAL A 403 9.64 11.88 11.05
C VAL A 403 10.34 11.06 12.14
N SER A 404 9.69 10.00 12.59
CA SER A 404 10.19 8.96 13.51
C SER A 404 10.86 7.81 12.74
N PRO A 405 11.55 6.86 13.40
CA PRO A 405 12.22 5.76 12.71
C PRO A 405 11.29 4.98 11.77
N GLU A 406 10.04 4.77 12.18
CA GLU A 406 9.00 4.10 11.39
C GLU A 406 8.73 4.79 10.04
N GLY A 407 8.72 6.12 9.98
CA GLY A 407 8.52 6.85 8.73
C GLY A 407 9.69 6.69 7.77
N TYR A 408 10.92 6.63 8.29
CA TYR A 408 12.11 6.34 7.50
C TYR A 408 12.16 4.87 7.04
N TRP A 409 11.70 3.92 7.84
CA TRP A 409 11.60 2.53 7.40
C TRP A 409 10.50 2.33 6.35
N LYS A 410 9.38 3.06 6.47
CA LYS A 410 8.32 3.14 5.46
C LYS A 410 8.84 3.69 4.14
N SER A 411 9.54 4.84 4.14
CA SER A 411 10.15 5.39 2.93
C SER A 411 11.17 4.43 2.32
N LEU A 412 12.06 3.85 3.14
CA LEU A 412 13.04 2.86 2.72
C LEU A 412 12.41 1.68 1.96
N ARG A 413 11.35 1.11 2.52
CA ARG A 413 10.60 0.01 1.91
C ARG A 413 10.01 0.41 0.57
N LEU A 414 9.39 1.59 0.48
CA LEU A 414 8.76 2.07 -0.75
C LEU A 414 9.79 2.42 -1.83
N MET A 415 10.97 2.91 -1.46
CA MET A 415 12.09 3.13 -2.38
C MET A 415 12.64 1.81 -2.93
N GLN A 416 12.81 0.79 -2.09
CA GLN A 416 13.18 -0.55 -2.55
C GLN A 416 12.12 -1.18 -3.44
N GLN A 417 10.85 -0.89 -3.19
CA GLN A 417 9.75 -1.28 -4.07
C GLN A 417 9.85 -0.55 -5.42
N ALA A 418 10.14 0.75 -5.41
CA ALA A 418 10.34 1.54 -6.63
C ALA A 418 11.48 0.97 -7.49
N GLU A 419 12.61 0.63 -6.86
CA GLU A 419 13.76 -0.04 -7.49
C GLU A 419 13.36 -1.35 -8.18
N LYS A 420 12.65 -2.23 -7.45
CA LYS A 420 12.20 -3.53 -7.96
C LYS A 420 11.33 -3.40 -9.23
N PHE A 421 10.51 -2.35 -9.30
CA PHE A 421 9.56 -2.13 -10.39
C PHE A 421 9.98 -1.02 -11.36
N HIS A 422 11.23 -0.58 -11.29
CA HIS A 422 11.80 0.45 -12.16
C HIS A 422 10.96 1.74 -12.23
N ARG A 423 10.40 2.17 -11.10
CA ARG A 423 9.60 3.39 -11.01
C ARG A 423 10.44 4.57 -10.51
N PRO A 424 10.36 5.74 -11.15
CA PRO A 424 10.92 6.97 -10.59
C PRO A 424 10.37 7.27 -9.20
N VAL A 425 11.19 7.92 -8.37
CA VAL A 425 10.84 8.35 -7.02
C VAL A 425 10.77 9.87 -6.99
N ILE A 426 9.64 10.42 -6.53
CA ILE A 426 9.44 11.84 -6.32
C ILE A 426 9.21 12.11 -4.84
N CYS A 427 10.10 12.87 -4.22
CA CYS A 427 10.06 13.26 -2.82
C CYS A 427 9.58 14.70 -2.67
N LEU A 428 8.60 14.94 -1.80
CA LEU A 428 8.20 16.28 -1.37
C LEU A 428 8.61 16.48 0.10
N VAL A 429 9.53 17.41 0.33
CA VAL A 429 10.20 17.63 1.61
C VAL A 429 9.58 18.85 2.30
N ASP A 430 8.99 18.59 3.47
CA ASP A 430 8.48 19.61 4.39
C ASP A 430 8.58 19.16 5.85
N THR A 431 9.77 19.26 6.41
CA THR A 431 10.06 18.88 7.80
C THR A 431 10.94 19.93 8.48
N PRO A 432 10.65 20.28 9.75
CA PRO A 432 11.60 21.05 10.57
C PRO A 432 12.81 20.20 11.00
N GLY A 433 12.76 18.88 10.83
CA GLY A 433 13.82 17.94 11.16
C GLY A 433 13.28 16.59 11.63
N ALA A 434 14.19 15.67 11.92
CA ALA A 434 13.83 14.36 12.46
C ALA A 434 13.23 14.50 13.88
N PHE A 435 12.31 13.61 14.25
CA PHE A 435 11.78 13.58 15.62
C PHE A 435 12.91 13.25 16.60
N CYS A 436 13.04 14.07 17.65
CA CYS A 436 14.12 13.99 18.65
C CYS A 436 13.59 13.55 20.03
N GLY A 437 12.70 12.55 20.05
CA GLY A 437 12.15 11.95 21.27
C GLY A 437 12.97 10.76 21.77
N LEU A 438 12.77 10.38 23.05
CA LEU A 438 13.44 9.22 23.66
C LEU A 438 13.11 7.93 22.91
N GLU A 439 11.86 7.78 22.50
CA GLU A 439 11.39 6.60 21.77
C GLU A 439 12.03 6.47 20.38
N ALA A 440 12.38 7.59 19.74
CA ALA A 440 13.08 7.59 18.46
C ALA A 440 14.53 7.11 18.60
N GLU A 441 15.21 7.53 19.67
CA GLU A 441 16.57 7.06 19.97
C GLU A 441 16.58 5.56 20.33
N GLU A 442 15.64 5.09 21.16
CA GLU A 442 15.50 3.67 21.51
C GLU A 442 15.25 2.77 20.29
N ARG A 443 14.60 3.31 19.25
CA ARG A 443 14.32 2.62 17.99
C ARG A 443 15.36 2.87 16.90
N GLY A 444 16.40 3.65 17.16
CA GLY A 444 17.53 3.83 16.25
C GLY A 444 17.33 4.90 15.16
N GLN A 445 16.84 6.09 15.53
CA GLN A 445 16.64 7.23 14.62
C GLN A 445 17.84 7.52 13.69
N GLY A 446 19.05 7.54 14.24
CA GLY A 446 20.27 7.75 13.44
C GLY A 446 20.53 6.65 12.42
N GLU A 447 20.25 5.38 12.76
CA GLU A 447 20.39 4.25 11.84
C GLU A 447 19.33 4.30 10.74
N ALA A 448 18.08 4.65 11.08
CA ALA A 448 16.99 4.77 10.13
C ALA A 448 17.28 5.84 9.06
N ILE A 449 17.78 7.01 9.49
CA ILE A 449 18.25 8.08 8.59
C ILE A 449 19.42 7.59 7.74
N ALA A 450 20.45 7.01 8.36
CA ALA A 450 21.64 6.54 7.63
C ALA A 450 21.31 5.51 6.55
N LYS A 451 20.38 4.58 6.81
CA LYS A 451 19.93 3.60 5.81
C LYS A 451 19.15 4.23 4.65
N ASN A 452 18.40 5.30 4.90
CA ASN A 452 17.70 6.02 3.83
C ASN A 452 18.71 6.71 2.91
N LEU A 453 19.68 7.44 3.48
CA LEU A 453 20.76 8.06 2.72
C LEU A 453 21.53 7.04 1.88
N TYR A 454 21.90 5.92 2.49
CA TYR A 454 22.61 4.83 1.82
C TYR A 454 21.79 4.23 0.66
N THR A 455 20.49 4.02 0.87
CA THR A 455 19.63 3.39 -0.15
C THR A 455 19.36 4.33 -1.31
N LEU A 456 19.00 5.59 -1.03
CA LEU A 456 18.81 6.62 -2.04
C LEU A 456 20.06 6.80 -2.92
N ALA A 457 21.25 6.80 -2.32
CA ALA A 457 22.50 6.89 -3.07
C ALA A 457 22.68 5.72 -4.07
N GLY A 458 22.12 4.55 -3.78
CA GLY A 458 22.26 3.33 -4.59
C GLY A 458 21.08 2.99 -5.49
N LEU A 459 20.03 3.80 -5.56
CA LEU A 459 18.89 3.54 -6.45
C LEU A 459 19.29 3.70 -7.92
N THR A 460 18.85 2.78 -8.77
CA THR A 460 19.09 2.83 -10.22
C THR A 460 17.97 3.49 -11.00
N VAL A 461 16.88 3.85 -10.32
CA VAL A 461 15.78 4.65 -10.85
C VAL A 461 16.01 6.15 -10.63
N PRO A 462 15.43 7.03 -11.47
CA PRO A 462 15.48 8.48 -11.24
C PRO A 462 14.83 8.87 -9.91
N VAL A 463 15.50 9.76 -9.18
CA VAL A 463 15.05 10.31 -7.90
C VAL A 463 15.05 11.83 -7.99
N LEU A 464 13.89 12.43 -7.79
CA LEU A 464 13.70 13.88 -7.67
C LEU A 464 13.28 14.23 -6.25
N SER A 465 13.84 15.30 -5.68
CA SER A 465 13.38 15.85 -4.39
C SER A 465 13.03 17.32 -4.51
N VAL A 466 11.88 17.72 -4.00
CA VAL A 466 11.42 19.11 -4.00
C VAL A 466 11.18 19.57 -2.57
N VAL A 467 11.93 20.57 -2.11
CA VAL A 467 11.68 21.21 -0.81
C VAL A 467 10.54 22.21 -0.99
N ILE A 468 9.36 21.83 -0.50
CA ILE A 468 8.14 22.61 -0.65
C ILE A 468 7.91 23.56 0.53
N GLY A 469 8.58 23.35 1.67
CA GLY A 469 8.46 24.19 2.87
C GLY A 469 9.77 24.25 3.66
N GLU A 470 9.86 23.50 4.75
CA GLU A 470 11.11 23.37 5.50
C GLU A 470 11.88 22.10 5.11
N GLY A 471 13.19 22.23 4.96
CA GLY A 471 14.16 21.15 4.90
C GLY A 471 15.03 21.20 6.15
N GLY A 472 14.70 20.40 7.17
CA GLY A 472 15.44 20.36 8.42
C GLY A 472 16.47 19.23 8.48
N SER A 473 17.76 19.58 8.44
CA SER A 473 18.89 18.73 8.83
C SER A 473 18.90 17.34 8.15
N GLY A 474 19.42 16.32 8.84
CA GLY A 474 19.40 14.93 8.41
C GLY A 474 17.99 14.37 8.18
N GLY A 475 16.96 14.96 8.80
CA GLY A 475 15.59 14.49 8.64
C GLY A 475 15.00 14.80 7.26
N ALA A 476 15.30 15.98 6.72
CA ALA A 476 15.01 16.29 5.32
C ALA A 476 15.96 15.54 4.37
N LEU A 477 17.25 15.49 4.71
CA LEU A 477 18.27 14.84 3.85
C LEU A 477 17.96 13.36 3.58
N ALA A 478 17.34 12.66 4.55
CA ALA A 478 16.89 11.28 4.38
C ALA A 478 15.90 11.07 3.22
N LEU A 479 15.28 12.14 2.70
CA LEU A 479 14.43 12.13 1.51
C LEU A 479 14.95 13.06 0.40
N ALA A 480 16.13 13.68 0.55
CA ALA A 480 16.69 14.65 -0.40
C ALA A 480 18.04 14.24 -1.02
N VAL A 481 18.48 13.00 -0.80
CA VAL A 481 19.56 12.40 -1.61
C VAL A 481 18.95 11.98 -2.94
N ALA A 482 19.20 12.75 -4.00
CA ALA A 482 18.49 12.65 -5.27
C ALA A 482 19.40 13.02 -6.45
N ASP A 483 18.94 12.70 -7.66
CA ASP A 483 19.60 13.11 -8.91
C ASP A 483 19.49 14.63 -9.11
N GLU A 484 18.33 15.18 -8.73
CA GLU A 484 18.12 16.63 -8.58
C GLU A 484 17.35 16.95 -7.30
N VAL A 485 17.69 18.09 -6.70
CA VAL A 485 16.97 18.71 -5.59
C VAL A 485 16.52 20.09 -6.04
N TRP A 486 15.22 20.35 -5.95
CA TRP A 486 14.62 21.64 -6.25
C TRP A 486 14.06 22.28 -4.99
N MET A 487 13.91 23.59 -5.02
CA MET A 487 13.33 24.35 -3.91
C MET A 487 12.28 25.31 -4.43
N LEU A 488 11.15 25.42 -3.73
CA LEU A 488 10.29 26.58 -3.93
C LEU A 488 11.00 27.83 -3.39
N GLU A 489 10.81 28.98 -4.02
CA GLU A 489 11.54 30.21 -3.70
C GLU A 489 11.51 30.60 -2.20
N HIS A 490 10.37 30.42 -1.54
CA HIS A 490 10.21 30.74 -0.13
C HIS A 490 10.34 29.53 0.80
N SER A 491 10.79 28.39 0.28
CA SER A 491 11.23 27.26 1.09
C SER A 491 12.62 27.50 1.68
N VAL A 492 12.98 26.75 2.72
CA VAL A 492 14.27 26.86 3.40
C VAL A 492 14.88 25.48 3.62
N TYR A 493 16.19 25.32 3.44
CA TYR A 493 16.90 24.07 3.70
C TYR A 493 18.14 24.37 4.55
N SER A 494 18.23 23.75 5.74
CA SER A 494 19.21 24.12 6.76
C SER A 494 19.75 22.93 7.53
N ILE A 495 20.98 23.03 8.03
CA ILE A 495 21.61 22.01 8.90
C ILE A 495 20.93 21.91 10.28
N LEU A 496 20.27 22.98 10.72
CA LEU A 496 19.54 23.12 11.98
C LEU A 496 18.62 24.33 11.86
N SER A 497 17.55 24.42 12.67
CA SER A 497 16.73 25.62 12.74
C SER A 497 17.53 26.87 13.15
N PRO A 498 17.17 28.08 12.68
CA PRO A 498 17.84 29.31 13.11
C PRO A 498 17.81 29.54 14.61
N GLU A 499 16.72 29.14 15.27
CA GLU A 499 16.59 29.15 16.73
C GLU A 499 17.61 28.22 17.40
N GLY A 500 17.76 27.01 16.86
CA GLY A 500 18.73 26.03 17.35
C GLY A 500 20.16 26.50 17.16
N PHE A 501 20.49 27.05 15.98
CA PHE A 501 21.80 27.63 15.69
C PHE A 501 22.14 28.75 16.68
N ALA A 502 21.24 29.71 16.86
CA ALA A 502 21.45 30.84 17.76
C ALA A 502 21.59 30.40 19.23
N SER A 503 20.80 29.40 19.64
CA SER A 503 20.88 28.80 20.97
C SER A 503 22.24 28.11 21.22
N ILE A 504 22.72 27.30 20.27
CA ILE A 504 23.94 26.51 20.45
C ILE A 504 25.20 27.37 20.34
N LEU A 505 25.32 28.14 19.26
CA LEU A 505 26.56 28.86 18.95
C LEU A 505 26.64 30.22 19.64
N TRP A 506 25.51 30.92 19.77
CA TRP A 506 25.48 32.27 20.34
C TRP A 506 24.89 32.31 21.75
N LYS A 507 24.42 31.17 22.28
CA LYS A 507 23.81 31.04 23.61
C LYS A 507 22.60 31.96 23.80
N ASP A 508 21.91 32.30 22.71
CA ASP A 508 20.76 33.20 22.71
C ASP A 508 19.80 32.87 21.55
N SER A 509 18.75 32.10 21.85
CA SER A 509 17.75 31.71 20.85
C SER A 509 16.94 32.87 20.26
N LYS A 510 16.95 34.06 20.90
CA LYS A 510 16.23 35.24 20.39
C LYS A 510 16.89 35.84 19.16
N LYS A 511 18.15 35.48 18.88
CA LYS A 511 18.92 35.92 17.71
C LYS A 511 18.67 35.07 16.47
N ALA A 512 17.50 34.45 16.37
CA ALA A 512 17.16 33.58 15.25
C ALA A 512 17.14 34.33 13.90
N LYS A 513 16.72 35.61 13.89
CA LYS A 513 16.72 36.45 12.69
C LYS A 513 18.16 36.71 12.19
N GLU A 514 19.07 37.03 13.10
CA GLU A 514 20.48 37.23 12.79
C GLU A 514 21.15 35.91 12.38
N ALA A 515 20.75 34.79 12.98
CA ALA A 515 21.24 33.46 12.63
C ALA A 515 20.84 33.09 11.20
N ALA A 516 19.56 33.27 10.85
CA ALA A 516 19.08 33.01 9.49
C ALA A 516 19.87 33.79 8.43
N ALA A 517 20.29 35.03 8.74
CA ALA A 517 21.07 35.85 7.82
C ALA A 517 22.49 35.34 7.53
N VAL A 518 23.09 34.55 8.42
CA VAL A 518 24.46 34.01 8.24
C VAL A 518 24.47 32.55 7.79
N MET A 519 23.35 31.85 7.90
CA MET A 519 23.25 30.41 7.69
C MET A 519 23.14 29.98 6.21
N LYS A 520 22.86 30.91 5.29
CA LYS A 520 22.75 30.62 3.85
C LYS A 520 21.74 29.50 3.54
N LEU A 521 20.54 29.63 4.10
CA LEU A 521 19.48 28.60 4.09
C LEU A 521 18.39 28.81 3.03
N THR A 522 18.43 29.91 2.28
CA THR A 522 17.39 30.25 1.30
C THR A 522 17.59 29.50 -0.01
N ALA A 523 16.53 29.30 -0.80
CA ALA A 523 16.64 28.70 -2.14
C ALA A 523 17.67 29.44 -3.02
N ALA A 524 17.69 30.77 -2.98
CA ALA A 524 18.63 31.60 -3.72
C ALA A 524 20.10 31.35 -3.31
N ASP A 525 20.38 31.31 -2.01
CA ASP A 525 21.72 31.03 -1.50
C ASP A 525 22.21 29.64 -1.94
N LEU A 526 21.35 28.63 -1.81
CA LEU A 526 21.70 27.24 -2.11
C LEU A 526 21.86 26.99 -3.61
N TYR A 527 21.06 27.66 -4.45
CA TYR A 527 21.22 27.63 -5.89
C TYR A 527 22.54 28.26 -6.33
N GLN A 528 22.91 29.43 -5.78
CA GLN A 528 24.18 30.09 -6.06
C GLN A 528 25.39 29.26 -5.61
N MET A 529 25.23 28.47 -4.54
CA MET A 529 26.26 27.55 -4.05
C MET A 529 26.31 26.22 -4.83
N GLY A 530 25.40 25.99 -5.78
CA GLY A 530 25.32 24.74 -6.54
C GLY A 530 24.88 23.53 -5.71
N MET A 531 24.15 23.75 -4.62
CA MET A 531 23.62 22.68 -3.75
C MET A 531 22.28 22.11 -4.22
N ILE A 532 21.57 22.86 -5.06
CA ILE A 532 20.28 22.51 -5.66
C ILE A 532 20.30 22.88 -7.14
N GLU A 533 19.49 22.20 -7.94
CA GLU A 533 19.50 22.33 -9.40
C GLU A 533 18.55 23.43 -9.88
N HIS A 534 17.40 23.59 -9.23
CA HIS A 534 16.37 24.53 -9.66
C HIS A 534 15.66 25.21 -8.49
N VAL A 535 15.25 26.47 -8.71
CA VAL A 535 14.37 27.23 -7.82
C VAL A 535 13.07 27.51 -8.56
N ILE A 536 11.94 27.09 -7.98
CA ILE A 536 10.61 27.37 -8.52
C ILE A 536 10.18 28.76 -8.01
N PRO A 537 9.98 29.74 -8.90
CA PRO A 537 9.64 31.10 -8.49
C PRO A 537 8.25 31.15 -7.86
N GLU A 538 8.10 31.95 -6.80
CA GLU A 538 6.83 32.24 -6.15
C GLU A 538 6.50 33.73 -6.43
N ALA A 539 5.76 34.00 -7.51
CA ALA A 539 5.36 35.36 -7.88
C ALA A 539 4.61 36.08 -6.75
N GLU A 540 3.78 35.31 -6.03
CA GLU A 540 3.27 35.63 -4.71
C GLU A 540 3.51 34.42 -3.81
N PRO A 541 3.66 34.61 -2.48
CA PRO A 541 3.83 33.48 -1.57
C PRO A 541 2.76 32.41 -1.77
N VAL A 542 3.19 31.17 -1.98
CA VAL A 542 2.26 30.09 -2.32
C VAL A 542 1.30 29.82 -1.16
N SER A 543 0.04 29.64 -1.55
CA SER A 543 -1.08 29.25 -0.74
C SER A 543 -1.91 28.22 -1.50
N ARG A 544 -2.91 27.63 -0.85
CA ARG A 544 -3.79 26.69 -1.56
C ARG A 544 -4.63 27.35 -2.65
N GLU A 545 -4.83 28.66 -2.59
CA GLU A 545 -5.61 29.40 -3.59
C GLU A 545 -4.86 29.56 -4.92
N ASN A 546 -3.53 29.63 -4.87
CA ASN A 546 -2.65 29.81 -6.04
C ASN A 546 -1.70 28.61 -6.27
N ILE A 547 -1.92 27.47 -5.63
CA ILE A 547 -1.07 26.26 -5.77
C ILE A 547 -0.97 25.80 -7.22
N ASN A 548 -2.01 26.02 -8.04
CA ASN A 548 -2.03 25.63 -9.45
C ASN A 548 -0.92 26.31 -10.27
N ASP A 549 -0.52 27.52 -9.90
CA ASP A 549 0.57 28.23 -10.60
C ASP A 549 1.90 27.52 -10.36
N ILE A 550 2.15 27.11 -9.11
CA ILE A 550 3.33 26.32 -8.72
C ILE A 550 3.25 24.90 -9.29
N ALA A 551 2.07 24.28 -9.29
CA ALA A 551 1.85 22.97 -9.87
C ALA A 551 2.21 22.96 -11.36
N GLY A 552 1.86 24.01 -12.13
CA GLY A 552 2.24 24.10 -13.54
C GLY A 552 3.76 24.17 -13.77
N TYR A 553 4.53 24.84 -12.91
CA TYR A 553 6.00 24.79 -12.97
C TYR A 553 6.53 23.41 -12.64
N LEU A 554 6.00 22.77 -11.58
CA LEU A 554 6.41 21.44 -11.16
C LEU A 554 6.04 20.38 -12.20
N GLU A 555 4.87 20.44 -12.83
CA GLU A 555 4.48 19.53 -13.91
C GLU A 555 5.47 19.57 -15.07
N ASN A 556 5.76 20.76 -15.60
CA ASN A 556 6.72 20.91 -16.69
C ASN A 556 8.13 20.46 -16.29
N GLY A 557 8.56 20.82 -15.08
CA GLY A 557 9.85 20.43 -14.55
C GLY A 557 9.98 18.92 -14.36
N ILE A 558 8.99 18.28 -13.73
CA ILE A 558 8.98 16.82 -13.48
C ILE A 558 8.95 16.09 -14.83
N ALA A 559 8.19 16.56 -15.81
CA ALA A 559 8.19 15.97 -17.14
C ALA A 559 9.58 16.00 -17.80
N ASP A 560 10.26 17.15 -17.78
CA ASP A 560 11.65 17.30 -18.27
C ASP A 560 12.64 16.42 -17.51
N PHE A 561 12.53 16.37 -16.17
CA PHE A 561 13.35 15.49 -15.34
C PHE A 561 13.18 14.02 -15.72
N LEU A 562 11.93 13.56 -15.87
CA LEU A 562 11.64 12.17 -16.22
C LEU A 562 12.07 11.83 -17.65
N GLU A 563 11.96 12.76 -18.60
CA GLU A 563 12.49 12.60 -19.96
C GLU A 563 14.03 12.49 -19.95
N LYS A 564 14.69 13.39 -19.22
CA LYS A 564 16.15 13.45 -19.12
C LYS A 564 16.76 12.21 -18.45
N TYR A 565 16.28 11.85 -17.26
CA TYR A 565 16.88 10.79 -16.44
C TYR A 565 16.24 9.42 -16.66
N GLY A 566 15.01 9.36 -17.17
CA GLY A 566 14.30 8.10 -17.41
C GLY A 566 14.91 7.25 -18.53
N GLU A 567 15.65 7.87 -19.46
CA GLU A 567 16.39 7.18 -20.53
C GLU A 567 17.87 6.95 -20.21
N GLU A 568 18.36 7.41 -19.06
CA GLU A 568 19.77 7.20 -18.68
C GLU A 568 20.05 5.76 -18.24
N GLU A 569 21.25 5.30 -18.59
CA GLU A 569 21.77 4.02 -18.09
C GLU A 569 21.95 4.10 -16.56
N PRO A 570 21.56 3.06 -15.80
CA PRO A 570 21.70 2.99 -14.35
C PRO A 570 23.06 3.46 -13.79
N GLU A 571 24.17 3.08 -14.44
CA GLU A 571 25.51 3.45 -13.99
C GLU A 571 25.76 4.95 -14.11
N LYS A 572 25.16 5.64 -15.09
CA LYS A 572 25.29 7.08 -15.25
C LYS A 572 24.49 7.83 -14.20
N LEU A 573 23.29 7.36 -13.86
CA LEU A 573 22.49 7.94 -12.77
C LEU A 573 23.25 7.89 -11.44
N LEU A 574 23.81 6.71 -11.12
CA LEU A 574 24.61 6.53 -9.91
C LEU A 574 25.85 7.43 -9.88
N GLU A 575 26.58 7.50 -10.99
CA GLU A 575 27.77 8.34 -11.09
C GLU A 575 27.41 9.84 -11.02
N HIS A 576 26.36 10.27 -11.71
CA HIS A 576 25.85 11.64 -11.67
C HIS A 576 25.50 12.04 -10.24
N ARG A 577 24.72 11.22 -9.54
CA ARG A 577 24.34 11.44 -8.14
C ARG A 577 25.56 11.47 -7.23
N TYR A 578 26.53 10.57 -7.42
CA TYR A 578 27.77 10.55 -6.64
C TYR A 578 28.58 11.84 -6.84
N GLU A 579 28.79 12.23 -8.09
CA GLU A 579 29.56 13.41 -8.46
C GLU A 579 28.89 14.71 -7.99
N ARG A 580 27.56 14.77 -8.02
CA ARG A 580 26.78 15.88 -7.46
C ARG A 580 27.18 16.17 -6.01
N PHE A 581 27.23 15.14 -5.16
CA PHE A 581 27.61 15.31 -3.76
C PHE A 581 29.13 15.44 -3.54
N ARG A 582 29.97 14.94 -4.46
CA ARG A 582 31.44 15.06 -4.38
C ARG A 582 31.99 16.42 -4.76
N LYS A 583 31.27 17.20 -5.57
CA LYS A 583 31.67 18.55 -6.01
C LYS A 583 31.52 19.61 -4.92
N MET A 584 30.78 19.31 -3.86
CA MET A 584 30.63 20.14 -2.66
C MET A 584 31.89 20.05 -1.78
#